data_AF-Q8SYS7-F1
#
_entry.id   AF-Q8SYS7-F1
#
_cell.length_a   1.000
_cell.length_b   1.000
_cell.length_c   1.000
_cell.angle_alpha   90.00
_cell.angle_beta   90.00
_cell.angle_gamma   90.00
#
_symmetry.space_group_name_H-M   'P 1'
#
loop_
_entity.id
_entity.type
_entity.pdbx_description
1 polymer ?
#
loop_
_entity_poly.entity_id
_entity_poly.type
_entity_poly.pdbx_seq_one_letter_code
_entity_poly.pdbx_strand_id
1 'polypeptide(L)'
;MSRLSRALQLTDIDDFITPSQICIKPVQIDKARSKTGAKIKIKGDGCFEESESGNLKLNKVDISLQDCLACSGCITSAEEVLITQQSREELLKVLQENSKNKASEDWDNVRTIVFTLATQPILSLAYRYQIGVEDAARHLNGYFRSLGADYVLSTKVADDIALLECRQEFVDRYRENENLTMLSSSCPGWVCYAEKTHGNFLLPYVSTTRSPQQIMGVLVKQILADKMNVPASRIYHVTVMPCYDKKLEASREDFFSKANNSRDVDCVITSVEVEQLLSEAQQPLSQYDLLDLDWPWSNVRPEFMVWAHEKTLSGGYAEHIFKYAAKHIFNEDLKTELEFKQLKNRDFREIILKQNGKTVLKFAIANGFRNIQNLVQKLKREKVSNYHFVEVMACPSGCINGGAQIRPTTGQHVRELTRKLEELYQNLPRSEPENSLTKHIYNDFLDGFQSDKSYDVLHTRYHDVVSELSISLNINW
;
A
#
# COMPACT_ATOMS: atom_id res chain seq x y z
N MET A 1 16.17 44.54 22.91
CA MET A 1 14.93 43.76 23.04
C MET A 1 14.68 43.02 21.73
N SER A 2 15.11 41.77 21.60
CA SER A 2 14.73 40.92 20.46
C SER A 2 13.79 39.86 21.00
N ARG A 3 12.48 40.06 20.78
CA ARG A 3 11.45 39.08 21.13
C ARG A 3 11.55 37.94 20.12
N LEU A 4 12.34 36.92 20.45
CA LEU A 4 12.27 35.62 19.78
C LEU A 4 10.85 35.07 19.98
N SER A 5 10.15 34.92 18.86
CA SER A 5 8.85 34.27 18.77
C SER A 5 8.90 32.92 19.48
N ARG A 6 8.01 32.73 20.45
CA ARG A 6 7.84 31.47 21.21
C ARG A 6 7.09 30.40 20.42
N ALA A 7 7.07 30.49 19.09
CA ALA A 7 6.30 29.61 18.23
C ALA A 7 7.12 28.35 17.87
N LEU A 8 6.80 27.26 18.59
CA LEU A 8 7.02 25.83 18.35
C LEU A 8 7.66 25.14 19.56
N GLN A 9 6.91 25.09 20.66
CA GLN A 9 7.12 24.04 21.65
C GLN A 9 6.66 22.72 21.02
N LEU A 10 7.62 21.81 20.82
CA LEU A 10 7.50 20.48 20.20
C LEU A 10 6.67 19.47 21.02
N THR A 11 5.77 19.91 21.89
CA THR A 11 5.18 19.04 22.93
C THR A 11 3.87 18.36 22.56
N ASP A 12 3.17 18.77 21.50
CA ASP A 12 1.88 18.15 21.10
C ASP A 12 1.88 17.64 19.65
N ILE A 13 2.88 16.82 19.29
CA ILE A 13 2.85 16.03 18.06
C ILE A 13 2.46 14.60 18.43
N ASP A 14 1.17 14.38 18.61
CA ASP A 14 0.61 13.04 18.41
C ASP A 14 0.58 12.76 16.90
N ASP A 15 0.94 11.54 16.49
CA ASP A 15 0.97 11.13 15.07
C ASP A 15 -0.44 11.07 14.42
N PHE A 16 -1.45 11.65 15.07
CA PHE A 16 -2.77 11.92 14.53
C PHE A 16 -2.76 13.24 13.75
N ILE A 17 -2.97 13.15 12.44
CA ILE A 17 -3.29 14.31 11.60
C ILE A 17 -4.61 14.89 12.14
N THR A 18 -4.53 15.98 12.89
CA THR A 18 -5.73 16.70 13.31
C THR A 18 -6.13 17.62 12.15
N PRO A 19 -7.34 17.49 11.56
CA PRO A 19 -7.76 18.34 10.46
C PRO A 19 -7.78 19.81 10.88
N SER A 20 -7.32 20.70 10.00
CA SER A 20 -7.43 22.15 10.22
C SER A 20 -8.90 22.56 10.37
N GLN A 21 -9.19 23.56 11.21
CA GLN A 21 -10.57 24.00 11.52
C GLN A 21 -11.37 24.51 10.30
N ILE A 22 -10.73 24.69 9.14
CA ILE A 22 -11.38 25.09 7.87
C ILE A 22 -12.19 23.92 7.28
N CYS A 23 -11.96 22.70 7.75
CA CYS A 23 -12.40 21.46 7.10
C CYS A 23 -13.61 20.78 7.77
N ILE A 24 -14.37 21.46 8.63
CA ILE A 24 -15.57 20.85 9.23
C ILE A 24 -16.74 21.03 8.24
N LYS A 25 -17.09 19.98 7.49
CA LYS A 25 -18.42 19.90 6.88
C LYS A 25 -19.42 19.82 8.05
N PRO A 26 -20.30 20.82 8.27
CA PRO A 26 -21.23 20.75 9.38
C PRO A 26 -22.12 19.54 9.16
N VAL A 27 -22.15 18.64 10.15
CA VAL A 27 -23.08 17.51 10.20
C VAL A 27 -24.48 18.08 9.99
N GLN A 28 -25.15 17.67 8.92
CA GLN A 28 -26.57 17.94 8.75
C GLN A 28 -27.29 17.10 9.79
N ILE A 29 -27.45 17.66 10.99
CA ILE A 29 -28.38 17.15 11.97
C ILE A 29 -29.75 17.55 11.43
N ASP A 30 -30.56 16.57 11.05
CA ASP A 30 -32.00 16.78 10.89
C ASP A 30 -32.51 17.31 12.23
N LYS A 31 -32.65 18.64 12.33
CA LYS A 31 -33.20 19.28 13.52
C LYS A 31 -34.68 18.97 13.54
N ALA A 32 -35.06 17.80 14.04
CA ALA A 32 -36.34 17.67 14.70
C ALA A 32 -36.37 18.78 15.78
N ARG A 33 -37.41 19.63 15.76
CA ARG A 33 -37.61 20.70 16.76
C ARG A 33 -37.84 20.07 18.14
N SER A 34 -36.80 19.55 18.76
CA SER A 34 -36.83 19.14 20.16
C SER A 34 -36.49 20.35 21.02
N LYS A 35 -37.36 20.65 21.98
CA LYS A 35 -37.20 21.75 22.94
C LYS A 35 -35.88 21.54 23.69
N THR A 36 -35.12 22.63 23.82
CA THR A 36 -33.88 22.75 24.59
C THR A 36 -33.92 21.91 25.88
N GLY A 37 -33.12 20.83 25.97
CA GLY A 37 -33.01 20.05 27.21
C GLY A 37 -32.74 18.54 27.11
N ALA A 38 -32.54 17.97 25.92
CA ALA A 38 -32.30 16.54 25.78
C ALA A 38 -31.00 16.09 26.47
N LYS A 39 -31.10 15.06 27.33
CA LYS A 39 -29.95 14.47 28.06
C LYS A 39 -29.45 13.25 27.29
N ILE A 40 -28.17 13.26 26.95
CA ILE A 40 -27.51 12.11 26.31
C ILE A 40 -27.03 11.15 27.41
N LYS A 41 -27.41 9.88 27.33
CA LYS A 41 -26.87 8.81 28.19
C LYS A 41 -26.13 7.78 27.35
N ILE A 42 -24.92 7.45 27.81
CA ILE A 42 -24.08 6.40 27.26
C ILE A 42 -24.39 5.11 28.04
N LYS A 43 -24.85 4.08 27.34
CA LYS A 43 -25.00 2.71 27.88
C LYS A 43 -24.12 1.76 27.07
N GLY A 44 -23.88 0.55 27.58
CA GLY A 44 -22.99 -0.45 26.93
C GLY A 44 -23.31 -0.72 25.46
N ASP A 45 -24.59 -0.62 25.07
CA ASP A 45 -25.05 -0.96 23.71
C ASP A 45 -25.28 0.27 22.80
N GLY A 46 -24.85 1.47 23.21
CA GLY A 46 -24.91 2.68 22.38
C GLY A 46 -25.18 3.99 23.14
N CYS A 47 -25.24 5.07 22.37
CA CYS A 47 -25.56 6.42 22.85
C CYS A 47 -27.03 6.73 22.59
N PHE A 48 -27.76 7.21 23.59
CA PHE A 48 -29.20 7.46 23.50
C PHE A 48 -29.53 8.89 23.89
N GLU A 49 -30.43 9.53 23.15
CA GLU A 49 -31.01 10.82 23.50
C GLU A 49 -32.35 10.58 24.22
N GLU A 50 -32.45 11.02 25.48
CA GLU A 50 -33.68 10.94 26.28
C GLU A 50 -34.58 12.15 25.97
N SER A 51 -35.77 11.88 25.43
CA SER A 51 -36.86 12.85 25.26
C SER A 51 -38.11 12.41 26.05
N GLU A 52 -39.07 13.32 26.29
CA GLU A 52 -40.36 13.00 26.93
C GLU A 52 -41.14 11.88 26.19
N SER A 53 -40.83 11.65 24.91
CA SER A 53 -41.52 10.68 24.04
C SER A 53 -40.82 9.31 23.98
N GLY A 54 -39.71 9.12 24.70
CA GLY A 54 -38.92 7.89 24.70
C GLY A 54 -37.45 8.08 24.30
N ASN A 55 -36.71 6.95 24.34
CA ASN A 55 -35.27 6.89 24.08
C ASN A 55 -35.01 6.71 22.58
N LEU A 56 -34.29 7.65 21.95
CA LEU A 56 -33.85 7.52 20.57
C LEU A 56 -32.39 7.06 20.54
N LYS A 57 -32.11 5.93 19.88
CA LYS A 57 -30.73 5.44 19.69
C LYS A 57 -30.05 6.32 18.65
N LEU A 58 -28.97 7.00 19.04
CA LEU A 58 -28.20 7.82 18.13
C LEU A 58 -27.42 6.92 17.18
N ASN A 59 -27.55 7.16 15.87
CA ASN A 59 -26.74 6.48 14.88
C ASN A 59 -25.28 6.89 15.03
N LYS A 60 -24.38 5.90 14.98
CA LYS A 60 -22.94 6.16 14.93
C LYS A 60 -22.66 6.87 13.60
N VAL A 61 -22.00 8.01 13.66
CA VAL A 61 -21.49 8.66 12.45
C VAL A 61 -20.33 7.81 11.95
N ASP A 62 -20.51 7.14 10.81
CA ASP A 62 -19.41 6.50 10.11
C ASP A 62 -18.72 7.55 9.24
N ILE A 63 -17.49 7.89 9.63
CA ILE A 63 -16.60 8.76 8.85
C ILE A 63 -15.88 7.85 7.86
N SER A 64 -16.17 8.00 6.57
CA SER A 64 -15.48 7.26 5.51
C SER A 64 -14.10 7.86 5.22
N LEU A 65 -13.22 7.11 4.56
CA LEU A 65 -11.97 7.66 4.02
C LEU A 65 -12.24 8.85 3.07
N GLN A 66 -13.39 8.82 2.38
CA GLN A 66 -13.86 9.89 1.51
C GLN A 66 -14.12 11.17 2.31
N ASP A 67 -14.74 11.07 3.50
CA ASP A 67 -14.95 12.23 4.37
C ASP A 67 -13.62 12.81 4.88
N CYS A 68 -12.64 11.97 5.22
CA CYS A 68 -11.30 12.42 5.61
C CYS A 68 -10.55 13.14 4.46
N LEU A 69 -10.67 12.66 3.23
CA LEU A 69 -9.98 13.20 2.06
C LEU A 69 -10.69 14.42 1.46
N ALA A 70 -12.03 14.41 1.40
CA ALA A 70 -12.84 15.53 0.94
C ALA A 70 -12.73 16.74 1.88
N CYS A 71 -12.68 16.50 3.20
CA CYS A 71 -12.41 17.56 4.17
C CYS A 71 -11.04 18.21 3.94
N SER A 72 -10.06 17.50 3.38
CA SER A 72 -8.72 18.06 3.12
C SER A 72 -8.67 19.00 1.90
N GLY A 73 -9.75 19.17 1.12
CA GLY A 73 -9.73 20.00 -0.10
C GLY A 73 -8.73 19.50 -1.16
N CYS A 74 -8.38 18.21 -1.08
CA CYS A 74 -7.24 17.62 -1.78
C CYS A 74 -7.63 16.62 -2.88
N ILE A 75 -8.93 16.44 -3.14
CA ILE A 75 -9.44 15.57 -4.20
C ILE A 75 -10.39 16.36 -5.10
N THR A 76 -10.20 16.23 -6.40
CA THR A 76 -11.12 16.68 -7.44
C THR A 76 -12.38 15.79 -7.44
N SER A 77 -13.47 16.27 -8.02
CA SER A 77 -14.67 15.45 -8.21
C SER A 77 -14.38 14.18 -9.04
N ALA A 78 -13.39 14.23 -9.94
CA ALA A 78 -12.92 13.06 -10.67
C ALA A 78 -12.22 12.06 -9.74
N GLU A 79 -11.29 12.50 -8.90
CA GLU A 79 -10.62 11.64 -7.91
C GLU A 79 -11.62 11.04 -6.92
N GLU A 80 -12.64 11.79 -6.48
CA GLU A 80 -13.70 11.26 -5.62
C GLU A 80 -14.43 10.09 -6.27
N VAL A 81 -14.89 10.25 -7.53
CA VAL A 81 -15.53 9.17 -8.30
C VAL A 81 -14.59 7.97 -8.44
N LEU A 82 -13.32 8.20 -8.74
CA LEU A 82 -12.36 7.11 -8.87
C LEU A 82 -12.11 6.38 -7.54
N ILE A 83 -12.12 7.10 -6.42
CA ILE A 83 -12.03 6.50 -5.08
C ILE A 83 -13.30 5.69 -4.76
N THR A 84 -14.48 6.11 -5.20
CA THR A 84 -15.71 5.30 -5.02
C THR A 84 -15.64 3.95 -5.73
N GLN A 85 -14.87 3.85 -6.82
CA GLN A 85 -14.64 2.58 -7.52
C GLN A 85 -13.69 1.63 -6.75
N GLN A 86 -13.03 2.12 -5.70
CA GLN A 86 -12.08 1.38 -4.89
C GLN A 86 -12.70 0.92 -3.56
N SER A 87 -13.87 0.30 -3.62
CA SER A 87 -14.62 -0.09 -2.42
C SER A 87 -15.14 -1.52 -2.50
N ARG A 88 -15.39 -2.09 -1.31
CA ARG A 88 -16.05 -3.39 -1.17
C ARG A 88 -17.45 -3.40 -1.82
N GLU A 89 -18.18 -2.29 -1.73
CA GLU A 89 -19.50 -2.14 -2.32
C GLU A 89 -19.44 -2.18 -3.86
N GLU A 90 -18.48 -1.48 -4.47
CA GLU A 90 -18.27 -1.54 -5.93
C GLU A 90 -17.85 -2.96 -6.34
N LEU A 91 -16.96 -3.60 -5.59
CA LEU A 91 -16.58 -5.00 -5.84
C LEU A 91 -17.81 -5.92 -5.86
N LEU A 92 -18.64 -5.88 -4.81
CA LEU A 92 -19.83 -6.73 -4.71
C LEU A 92 -20.82 -6.45 -5.84
N LYS A 93 -20.99 -5.18 -6.23
CA LYS A 93 -21.82 -4.80 -7.37
C LYS A 93 -21.29 -5.39 -8.67
N VAL A 94 -19.99 -5.26 -8.97
CA VAL A 94 -19.39 -5.82 -10.19
C VAL A 94 -19.50 -7.35 -10.22
N LEU A 95 -19.29 -8.02 -9.09
CA LEU A 95 -19.46 -9.48 -8.99
C LEU A 95 -20.91 -9.90 -9.25
N GLN A 96 -21.88 -9.17 -8.70
CA GLN A 96 -23.30 -9.43 -8.92
C GLN A 96 -23.72 -9.18 -10.37
N GLU A 97 -23.25 -8.09 -10.98
CA GLU A 97 -23.47 -7.79 -12.41
C GLU A 97 -22.86 -8.88 -13.29
N ASN A 98 -21.63 -9.30 -13.00
CA ASN A 98 -20.96 -10.36 -13.75
C ASN A 98 -21.71 -11.71 -13.64
N SER A 99 -22.23 -12.03 -12.45
CA SER A 99 -23.06 -13.22 -12.24
C SER A 99 -24.36 -13.19 -13.06
N LYS A 100 -25.03 -12.02 -13.13
CA LYS A 100 -26.22 -11.82 -13.98
C LYS A 100 -25.90 -11.95 -15.47
N ASN A 101 -24.77 -11.42 -15.93
CA ASN A 101 -24.34 -11.53 -17.33
C ASN A 101 -24.05 -13.01 -17.69
N LYS A 102 -23.37 -13.75 -16.81
CA LYS A 102 -23.15 -15.20 -16.97
C LYS A 102 -24.49 -15.97 -17.03
N ALA A 103 -25.45 -15.65 -16.17
CA ALA A 103 -26.76 -16.31 -16.12
C ALA A 103 -27.68 -15.98 -17.31
N SER A 104 -27.47 -14.82 -17.97
CA SER A 104 -28.21 -14.42 -19.17
C SER A 104 -27.47 -14.77 -20.47
N GLU A 105 -26.35 -15.49 -20.39
CA GLU A 105 -25.47 -15.83 -21.52
C GLU A 105 -24.98 -14.60 -22.30
N ASP A 106 -24.92 -13.44 -21.64
CA ASP A 106 -24.39 -12.19 -22.20
C ASP A 106 -22.86 -12.15 -22.06
N TRP A 107 -22.22 -13.06 -22.80
CA TRP A 107 -20.76 -13.24 -22.78
C TRP A 107 -19.97 -12.01 -23.21
N ASP A 108 -20.63 -11.05 -23.89
CA ASP A 108 -19.99 -9.80 -24.28
C ASP A 108 -19.77 -8.85 -23.10
N ASN A 109 -20.60 -8.96 -22.07
CA ASN A 109 -20.50 -8.17 -20.84
C ASN A 109 -19.93 -8.97 -19.65
N VAL A 110 -19.60 -10.24 -19.83
CA VAL A 110 -18.89 -11.04 -18.82
C VAL A 110 -17.43 -10.58 -18.74
N ARG A 111 -16.98 -10.32 -17.51
CA ARG A 111 -15.59 -9.99 -17.17
C ARG A 111 -14.89 -11.18 -16.55
N THR A 112 -13.59 -11.30 -16.82
CA THR A 112 -12.70 -12.20 -16.09
C THR A 112 -12.31 -11.53 -14.77
N ILE A 113 -12.67 -12.14 -13.65
CA ILE A 113 -12.42 -11.60 -12.31
C ILE A 113 -11.10 -12.16 -11.77
N VAL A 114 -10.13 -11.30 -11.54
CA VAL A 114 -8.80 -11.68 -11.03
C VAL A 114 -8.58 -11.02 -9.68
N PHE A 115 -8.29 -11.81 -8.65
CA PHE A 115 -7.84 -11.32 -7.35
C PHE A 115 -6.33 -11.51 -7.20
N THR A 116 -5.62 -10.53 -6.64
CA THR A 116 -4.21 -10.68 -6.23
C THR A 116 -4.06 -10.36 -4.75
N LEU A 117 -3.45 -11.28 -4.00
CA LEU A 117 -3.23 -11.19 -2.57
C LEU A 117 -1.79 -10.75 -2.27
N ALA A 118 -1.63 -9.64 -1.55
CA ALA A 118 -0.34 -9.28 -0.96
C ALA A 118 -0.02 -10.16 0.27
N THR A 119 1.26 -10.35 0.58
CA THR A 119 1.70 -11.16 1.73
C THR A 119 1.13 -10.66 3.06
N GLN A 120 1.12 -9.34 3.29
CA GLN A 120 0.76 -8.80 4.61
C GLN A 120 -0.73 -8.99 4.96
N PRO A 121 -1.70 -8.82 4.04
CA PRO A 121 -3.09 -9.22 4.29
C PRO A 121 -3.27 -10.70 4.61
N ILE A 122 -2.55 -11.60 3.93
CA ILE A 122 -2.61 -13.04 4.22
C ILE A 122 -2.14 -13.29 5.66
N LEU A 123 -1.00 -12.73 6.07
CA LEU A 123 -0.48 -12.87 7.44
C LEU A 123 -1.45 -12.34 8.50
N SER A 124 -2.05 -11.19 8.22
CA SER A 124 -3.06 -10.58 9.07
C SER A 124 -4.25 -11.52 9.24
N LEU A 125 -4.83 -12.00 8.15
CA LEU A 125 -6.01 -12.87 8.19
C LEU A 125 -5.68 -14.25 8.78
N ALA A 126 -4.50 -14.82 8.49
CA ALA A 126 -4.01 -16.04 9.13
C ALA A 126 -3.99 -15.92 10.66
N TYR A 127 -3.45 -14.81 11.17
CA TYR A 127 -3.43 -14.52 12.60
C TYR A 127 -4.85 -14.35 13.17
N ARG A 128 -5.71 -13.58 12.49
CA ARG A 128 -7.09 -13.30 12.93
C ARG A 128 -7.91 -14.57 13.07
N TYR A 129 -7.85 -15.45 12.08
CA TYR A 129 -8.63 -16.68 12.03
C TYR A 129 -7.89 -17.90 12.61
N GLN A 130 -6.70 -17.69 13.19
CA GLN A 130 -5.89 -18.72 13.86
C GLN A 130 -5.61 -19.95 12.99
N ILE A 131 -5.28 -19.71 11.73
CA ILE A 131 -4.94 -20.74 10.74
C ILE A 131 -3.51 -20.55 10.23
N GLY A 132 -2.92 -21.60 9.64
CA GLY A 132 -1.60 -21.52 9.01
C GLY A 132 -1.57 -20.50 7.88
N VAL A 133 -0.40 -19.89 7.60
CA VAL A 133 -0.30 -18.83 6.59
C VAL A 133 -0.63 -19.34 5.18
N GLU A 134 -0.12 -20.52 4.80
CA GLU A 134 -0.45 -21.16 3.53
C GLU A 134 -1.93 -21.52 3.47
N ASP A 135 -2.49 -22.09 4.54
CA ASP A 135 -3.92 -22.41 4.60
C ASP A 135 -4.80 -21.15 4.50
N ALA A 136 -4.38 -20.03 5.09
CA ALA A 136 -5.07 -18.75 4.94
C ALA A 136 -5.10 -18.29 3.48
N ALA A 137 -3.98 -18.39 2.75
CA ALA A 137 -3.95 -18.08 1.32
C ALA A 137 -4.91 -19.00 0.53
N ARG A 138 -4.94 -20.29 0.86
CA ARG A 138 -5.77 -21.28 0.18
C ARG A 138 -7.26 -21.12 0.47
N HIS A 139 -7.61 -20.85 1.72
CA HIS A 139 -8.97 -20.52 2.12
C HIS A 139 -9.44 -19.20 1.50
N LEU A 140 -8.56 -18.20 1.35
CA LEU A 140 -8.89 -16.96 0.64
C LEU A 140 -9.22 -17.24 -0.82
N ASN A 141 -8.49 -18.14 -1.49
CA ASN A 141 -8.87 -18.59 -2.82
C ASN A 141 -10.25 -19.26 -2.82
N GLY A 142 -10.49 -20.24 -1.94
CA GLY A 142 -11.83 -20.84 -1.78
C GLY A 142 -12.93 -19.80 -1.60
N TYR A 143 -12.69 -18.79 -0.77
CA TYR A 143 -13.63 -17.70 -0.55
C TYR A 143 -13.86 -16.85 -1.80
N PHE A 144 -12.82 -16.33 -2.43
CA PHE A 144 -12.97 -15.48 -3.62
C PHE A 144 -13.55 -16.25 -4.81
N ARG A 145 -13.28 -17.56 -4.92
CA ARG A 145 -13.96 -18.45 -5.88
C ARG A 145 -15.46 -18.53 -5.61
N SER A 146 -15.86 -18.64 -4.34
CA SER A 146 -17.28 -18.61 -3.95
C SER A 146 -17.99 -17.29 -4.30
N LEU A 147 -17.23 -16.19 -4.37
CA LEU A 147 -17.72 -14.88 -4.80
C LEU A 147 -17.74 -14.69 -6.34
N GLY A 148 -17.15 -15.62 -7.10
CA GLY A 148 -17.12 -15.58 -8.56
C GLY A 148 -15.76 -15.22 -9.18
N ALA A 149 -14.65 -15.32 -8.44
CA ALA A 149 -13.31 -15.13 -8.99
C ALA A 149 -12.93 -16.22 -10.02
N ASP A 150 -12.30 -15.79 -11.12
CA ASP A 150 -11.77 -16.67 -12.16
C ASP A 150 -10.27 -16.98 -11.94
N TYR A 151 -9.54 -16.07 -11.27
CA TYR A 151 -8.15 -16.29 -10.81
C TYR A 151 -7.92 -15.67 -9.43
N VAL A 152 -7.13 -16.34 -8.58
CA VAL A 152 -6.63 -15.80 -7.30
C VAL A 152 -5.13 -16.01 -7.21
N LEU A 153 -4.37 -14.91 -7.25
CA LEU A 153 -2.92 -14.85 -7.41
C LEU A 153 -2.25 -14.34 -6.13
N SER A 154 -0.93 -14.51 -5.99
CA SER A 154 -0.13 -13.77 -5.01
C SER A 154 0.75 -12.69 -5.67
N THR A 155 1.14 -11.68 -4.90
CA THR A 155 2.03 -10.61 -5.38
C THR A 155 3.46 -11.06 -5.64
N LYS A 156 3.84 -12.30 -5.28
CA LYS A 156 5.22 -12.81 -5.28
C LYS A 156 6.03 -12.37 -6.50
N VAL A 157 5.54 -12.65 -7.70
CA VAL A 157 6.30 -12.35 -8.93
C VAL A 157 6.47 -10.85 -9.17
N ALA A 158 5.47 -10.04 -8.79
CA ALA A 158 5.56 -8.59 -8.87
C ALA A 158 6.45 -8.00 -7.78
N ASP A 159 6.49 -8.60 -6.59
CA ASP A 159 7.42 -8.23 -5.52
C ASP A 159 8.88 -8.49 -5.95
N ASP A 160 9.15 -9.64 -6.57
CA ASP A 160 10.47 -9.97 -7.13
C ASP A 160 10.89 -8.94 -8.18
N ILE A 161 10.03 -8.65 -9.16
CA ILE A 161 10.31 -7.67 -10.23
C ILE A 161 10.52 -6.27 -9.64
N ALA A 162 9.70 -5.84 -8.68
CA ALA A 162 9.84 -4.54 -8.02
C ALA A 162 11.20 -4.38 -7.32
N LEU A 163 11.68 -5.45 -6.67
CA LEU A 163 13.00 -5.46 -6.04
C LEU A 163 14.12 -5.38 -7.08
N LEU A 164 14.01 -6.14 -8.17
CA LEU A 164 15.01 -6.13 -9.25
C LEU A 164 15.11 -4.76 -9.93
N GLU A 165 13.99 -4.13 -10.26
CA GLU A 165 13.94 -2.81 -10.89
C GLU A 165 14.45 -1.70 -9.95
N CYS A 166 13.97 -1.67 -8.70
CA CYS A 166 14.40 -0.65 -7.74
C CYS A 166 15.90 -0.79 -7.41
N ARG A 167 16.41 -2.02 -7.34
CA ARG A 167 17.84 -2.30 -7.18
C ARG A 167 18.67 -1.81 -8.35
N GLN A 168 18.20 -2.03 -9.57
CA GLN A 168 18.91 -1.59 -10.77
C GLN A 168 18.89 -0.06 -10.88
N GLU A 169 17.74 0.57 -10.64
CA GLU A 169 17.62 2.03 -10.55
C GLU A 169 18.59 2.62 -9.52
N PHE A 170 18.73 1.99 -8.34
CA PHE A 170 19.70 2.41 -7.34
C PHE A 170 21.13 2.37 -7.89
N VAL A 171 21.53 1.25 -8.52
CA VAL A 171 22.88 1.05 -9.02
C VAL A 171 23.22 2.07 -10.11
N ASP A 172 22.29 2.34 -11.02
CA ASP A 172 22.49 3.30 -12.10
C ASP A 172 22.62 4.73 -11.53
N ARG A 173 21.69 5.14 -10.66
CA ARG A 173 21.77 6.44 -9.97
C ARG A 173 23.04 6.60 -9.14
N TYR A 174 23.48 5.55 -8.44
CA TYR A 174 24.69 5.56 -7.62
C TYR A 174 25.94 5.74 -8.48
N ARG A 175 26.01 5.07 -9.64
CA ARG A 175 27.15 5.19 -10.58
C ARG A 175 27.21 6.57 -11.24
N GLU A 176 26.05 7.16 -11.53
CA GLU A 176 25.97 8.51 -12.10
C GLU A 176 26.29 9.59 -11.06
N ASN A 177 25.76 9.46 -9.84
CA ASN A 177 25.99 10.39 -8.75
C ASN A 177 25.89 9.69 -7.39
N GLU A 178 27.04 9.29 -6.84
CA GLU A 178 27.13 8.64 -5.53
C GLU A 178 26.55 9.47 -4.38
N ASN A 179 26.39 10.79 -4.52
CA ASN A 179 25.85 11.65 -3.47
C ASN A 179 24.32 11.83 -3.56
N LEU A 180 23.68 11.31 -4.61
CA LEU A 180 22.23 11.44 -4.79
C LEU A 180 21.50 10.34 -4.01
N THR A 181 20.76 10.73 -2.98
CA THR A 181 19.89 9.83 -2.24
C THR A 181 18.75 9.32 -3.11
N MET A 182 18.45 8.03 -3.04
CA MET A 182 17.20 7.47 -3.56
C MET A 182 16.25 7.08 -2.43
N LEU A 183 14.98 7.46 -2.55
CA LEU A 183 13.91 7.18 -1.61
C LEU A 183 12.94 6.20 -2.27
N SER A 184 12.63 5.08 -1.62
CA SER A 184 11.70 4.09 -2.18
C SER A 184 10.31 4.70 -2.45
N SER A 185 9.62 4.19 -3.46
CA SER A 185 8.29 4.63 -3.90
C SER A 185 7.15 3.64 -3.60
N SER A 186 7.45 2.45 -3.08
CA SER A 186 6.47 1.37 -2.90
C SER A 186 5.32 1.71 -1.93
N CYS A 187 5.51 2.75 -1.10
CA CYS A 187 4.53 3.27 -0.16
C CYS A 187 3.74 4.48 -0.73
N PRO A 188 2.46 4.31 -1.13
CA PRO A 188 1.67 5.40 -1.71
C PRO A 188 1.38 6.55 -0.73
N GLY A 189 1.24 6.30 0.57
CA GLY A 189 1.07 7.36 1.57
C GLY A 189 2.28 8.29 1.67
N TRP A 190 3.48 7.74 1.49
CA TRP A 190 4.72 8.52 1.41
C TRP A 190 4.79 9.29 0.09
N VAL A 191 4.49 8.65 -1.04
CA VAL A 191 4.47 9.30 -2.37
C VAL A 191 3.50 10.49 -2.38
N CYS A 192 2.27 10.29 -1.87
CA CYS A 192 1.26 11.34 -1.77
C CYS A 192 1.75 12.52 -0.92
N TYR A 193 2.43 12.25 0.20
CA TYR A 193 3.04 13.30 1.02
C TYR A 193 4.16 14.05 0.28
N ALA A 194 5.00 13.34 -0.47
CA ALA A 194 6.07 13.94 -1.26
C ALA A 194 5.50 14.86 -2.34
N GLU A 195 4.55 14.38 -3.13
CA GLU A 195 3.87 15.10 -4.21
C GLU A 195 3.11 16.34 -3.69
N LYS A 196 2.37 16.23 -2.58
CA LYS A 196 1.52 17.32 -2.08
C LYS A 196 2.24 18.35 -1.21
N THR A 197 3.30 17.95 -0.49
CA THR A 197 3.91 18.82 0.53
C THR A 197 5.26 19.40 0.11
N HIS A 198 6.01 18.67 -0.72
CA HIS A 198 7.36 19.06 -1.09
C HIS A 198 7.56 19.19 -2.59
N GLY A 199 6.65 18.65 -3.41
CA GLY A 199 6.62 18.80 -4.85
C GLY A 199 7.99 18.56 -5.48
N ASN A 200 8.33 19.42 -6.44
CA ASN A 200 9.57 19.33 -7.24
C ASN A 200 10.87 19.23 -6.41
N PHE A 201 10.90 19.65 -5.15
CA PHE A 201 12.10 19.48 -4.32
C PHE A 201 12.41 18.01 -4.03
N LEU A 202 11.38 17.20 -3.74
CA LEU A 202 11.57 15.85 -3.22
C LEU A 202 11.42 14.77 -4.30
N LEU A 203 10.60 15.01 -5.33
CA LEU A 203 10.33 14.05 -6.39
C LEU A 203 11.58 13.52 -7.12
N PRO A 204 12.64 14.31 -7.37
CA PRO A 204 13.88 13.80 -7.97
C PRO A 204 14.56 12.69 -7.16
N TYR A 205 14.35 12.68 -5.84
CA TYR A 205 14.91 11.66 -4.95
C TYR A 205 14.04 10.39 -4.91
N VAL A 206 12.79 10.42 -5.37
CA VAL A 206 11.88 9.27 -5.32
C VAL A 206 12.24 8.29 -6.45
N SER A 207 12.32 7.00 -6.11
CA SER A 207 12.49 5.88 -7.06
C SER A 207 11.31 5.86 -8.04
N THR A 208 11.60 5.70 -9.32
CA THR A 208 10.59 5.67 -10.38
C THR A 208 9.95 4.29 -10.52
N THR A 209 10.53 3.24 -9.94
CA THR A 209 9.94 1.89 -9.93
C THR A 209 8.51 1.91 -9.39
N ARG A 210 7.60 1.25 -10.10
CA ARG A 210 6.20 1.06 -9.69
C ARG A 210 6.11 0.14 -8.48
N SER A 211 5.06 0.28 -7.68
CA SER A 211 4.85 -0.64 -6.55
C SER A 211 4.47 -2.05 -7.03
N PRO A 212 4.64 -3.09 -6.21
CA PRO A 212 4.24 -4.46 -6.57
C PRO A 212 2.77 -4.59 -6.98
N GLN A 213 1.88 -3.75 -6.45
CA GLN A 213 0.48 -3.70 -6.89
C GLN A 213 0.39 -3.33 -8.37
N GLN A 214 1.07 -2.27 -8.78
CA GLN A 214 0.96 -1.75 -10.14
C GLN A 214 1.75 -2.60 -11.13
N ILE A 215 2.89 -3.16 -10.70
CA ILE A 215 3.60 -4.17 -11.48
C ILE A 215 2.70 -5.39 -11.71
N MET A 216 2.02 -5.90 -10.67
CA MET A 216 1.08 -7.00 -10.85
C MET A 216 -0.06 -6.61 -11.80
N GLY A 217 -0.58 -5.38 -11.72
CA GLY A 217 -1.58 -4.88 -12.65
C GLY A 217 -1.13 -4.97 -14.11
N VAL A 218 0.12 -4.59 -14.40
CA VAL A 218 0.73 -4.76 -15.72
C VAL A 218 0.82 -6.24 -16.12
N LEU A 219 1.31 -7.12 -15.23
CA LEU A 219 1.40 -8.56 -15.53
C LEU A 219 0.03 -9.17 -15.81
N VAL A 220 -1.00 -8.82 -15.05
CA VAL A 220 -2.37 -9.31 -15.24
C VAL A 220 -2.97 -8.75 -16.54
N LYS A 221 -2.87 -7.44 -16.77
CA LYS A 221 -3.52 -6.76 -17.89
C LYS A 221 -2.80 -6.97 -19.23
N GLN A 222 -1.53 -7.36 -19.21
CA GLN A 222 -0.77 -7.63 -20.43
C GLN A 222 -0.53 -9.13 -20.61
N ILE A 223 0.18 -9.78 -19.69
CA ILE A 223 0.59 -11.19 -19.86
C ILE A 223 -0.60 -12.14 -19.71
N LEU A 224 -1.38 -12.01 -18.64
CA LEU A 224 -2.52 -12.90 -18.42
C LEU A 224 -3.64 -12.64 -19.45
N ALA A 225 -3.88 -11.38 -19.80
CA ALA A 225 -4.83 -11.00 -20.86
C ALA A 225 -4.49 -11.62 -22.22
N ASP A 226 -3.24 -11.49 -22.66
CA ASP A 226 -2.75 -12.09 -23.90
C ASP A 226 -2.87 -13.62 -23.88
N LYS A 227 -2.46 -14.26 -22.78
CA LYS A 227 -2.55 -15.72 -22.61
C LYS A 227 -3.99 -16.25 -22.66
N MET A 228 -4.96 -15.47 -22.18
CA MET A 228 -6.38 -15.81 -22.23
C MET A 228 -7.06 -15.37 -23.54
N ASN A 229 -6.36 -14.64 -24.41
CA ASN A 229 -6.90 -14.00 -25.60
C ASN A 229 -8.15 -13.15 -25.29
N VAL A 230 -8.10 -12.39 -24.20
CA VAL A 230 -9.16 -11.44 -23.82
C VAL A 230 -8.62 -10.02 -23.79
N PRO A 231 -9.40 -9.01 -24.18
CA PRO A 231 -9.01 -7.62 -24.00
C PRO A 231 -8.74 -7.32 -22.52
N ALA A 232 -7.67 -6.59 -22.23
CA ALA A 232 -7.33 -6.17 -20.86
C ALA A 232 -8.49 -5.43 -20.14
N SER A 233 -9.31 -4.71 -20.90
CA SER A 233 -10.53 -4.03 -20.42
C SER A 233 -11.65 -4.99 -19.97
N ARG A 234 -11.62 -6.27 -20.40
CA ARG A 234 -12.52 -7.32 -19.92
C ARG A 234 -12.02 -8.04 -18.67
N ILE A 235 -10.79 -7.79 -18.23
CA ILE A 235 -10.31 -8.26 -16.93
C ILE A 235 -10.71 -7.24 -15.88
N TYR A 236 -11.35 -7.67 -14.80
CA TYR A 236 -11.55 -6.87 -13.60
C TYR A 236 -10.55 -7.35 -12.54
N HIS A 237 -9.47 -6.60 -12.36
CA HIS A 237 -8.37 -6.92 -11.48
C HIS A 237 -8.57 -6.26 -10.11
N VAL A 238 -8.76 -7.09 -9.11
CA VAL A 238 -8.94 -6.74 -7.71
C VAL A 238 -7.66 -7.06 -6.95
N THR A 239 -7.17 -6.15 -6.12
CA THR A 239 -6.06 -6.46 -5.21
C THR A 239 -6.47 -6.38 -3.75
N VAL A 240 -5.90 -7.27 -2.93
CA VAL A 240 -6.07 -7.27 -1.47
C VAL A 240 -4.79 -6.74 -0.84
N MET A 241 -4.89 -5.58 -0.21
CA MET A 241 -3.73 -4.78 0.19
C MET A 241 -3.77 -4.34 1.67
N PRO A 242 -2.61 -4.10 2.30
CA PRO A 242 -2.56 -3.74 3.72
C PRO A 242 -2.86 -2.26 4.01
N CYS A 243 -3.17 -1.45 2.99
CA CYS A 243 -3.18 0.01 3.10
C CYS A 243 -4.32 0.64 2.28
N TYR A 244 -5.00 1.63 2.85
CA TYR A 244 -6.03 2.40 2.12
C TYR A 244 -5.44 3.25 1.00
N ASP A 245 -4.22 3.76 1.15
CA ASP A 245 -3.57 4.59 0.13
C ASP A 245 -3.28 3.80 -1.16
N LYS A 246 -3.34 2.45 -1.13
CA LYS A 246 -3.27 1.62 -2.34
C LYS A 246 -4.48 1.80 -3.26
N LYS A 247 -5.62 2.21 -2.71
CA LYS A 247 -6.81 2.63 -3.46
C LYS A 247 -6.53 3.91 -4.23
N LEU A 248 -5.94 4.90 -3.56
CA LEU A 248 -5.51 6.15 -4.19
C LEU A 248 -4.47 5.89 -5.28
N GLU A 249 -3.52 5.00 -5.01
CA GLU A 249 -2.54 4.58 -6.01
C GLU A 249 -3.22 3.99 -7.25
N ALA A 250 -4.14 3.03 -7.11
CA ALA A 250 -4.88 2.44 -8.23
C ALA A 250 -5.71 3.45 -9.04
N SER A 251 -6.19 4.52 -8.39
CA SER A 251 -6.99 5.55 -9.04
C SER A 251 -6.20 6.53 -9.92
N ARG A 252 -4.86 6.59 -9.79
CA ARG A 252 -4.03 7.57 -10.53
C ARG A 252 -4.13 7.37 -12.04
N GLU A 253 -4.10 8.49 -12.77
CA GLU A 253 -4.09 8.48 -14.25
C GLU A 253 -2.82 7.85 -14.81
N ASP A 254 -1.69 7.92 -14.09
CA ASP A 254 -0.42 7.28 -14.48
C ASP A 254 -0.54 5.75 -14.67
N PHE A 255 -1.54 5.12 -14.05
CA PHE A 255 -1.80 3.68 -14.11
C PHE A 255 -3.05 3.33 -14.94
N PHE A 256 -3.45 4.24 -15.83
CA PHE A 256 -4.42 3.98 -16.88
C PHE A 256 -3.70 3.80 -18.23
N SER A 257 -3.77 2.59 -18.79
CA SER A 257 -3.24 2.31 -20.12
C SER A 257 -4.25 2.76 -21.18
N LYS A 258 -3.90 3.83 -21.92
CA LYS A 258 -4.70 4.29 -23.07
C LYS A 258 -4.76 3.26 -24.20
N ALA A 259 -3.67 2.53 -24.43
CA ALA A 259 -3.59 1.50 -25.48
C ALA A 259 -4.55 0.33 -25.19
N ASN A 260 -4.65 -0.06 -23.91
CA ASN A 260 -5.51 -1.16 -23.48
C ASN A 260 -6.91 -0.69 -23.04
N ASN A 261 -7.14 0.62 -22.99
CA ASN A 261 -8.32 1.27 -22.42
C ASN A 261 -8.71 0.66 -21.06
N SER A 262 -7.72 0.46 -20.18
CA SER A 262 -7.89 -0.23 -18.91
C SER A 262 -6.97 0.33 -17.83
N ARG A 263 -7.44 0.29 -16.58
CA ARG A 263 -6.57 0.48 -15.42
C ARG A 263 -5.74 -0.78 -15.18
N ASP A 264 -4.56 -0.58 -14.59
CA ASP A 264 -3.72 -1.69 -14.12
C ASP A 264 -4.42 -2.46 -12.98
N VAL A 265 -5.10 -1.73 -12.10
CA VAL A 265 -5.91 -2.27 -11.00
C VAL A 265 -7.28 -1.58 -10.99
N ASP A 266 -8.35 -2.36 -11.05
CA ASP A 266 -9.72 -1.84 -11.12
C ASP A 266 -10.31 -1.57 -9.74
N CYS A 267 -9.99 -2.41 -8.75
CA CYS A 267 -10.45 -2.25 -7.38
C CYS A 267 -9.42 -2.72 -6.37
N VAL A 268 -9.22 -1.95 -5.31
CA VAL A 268 -8.41 -2.35 -4.16
C VAL A 268 -9.30 -2.52 -2.95
N ILE A 269 -9.28 -3.71 -2.37
CA ILE A 269 -9.85 -3.98 -1.04
C ILE A 269 -8.72 -4.29 -0.05
N THR A 270 -9.05 -4.26 1.23
CA THR A 270 -8.05 -4.36 2.31
C THR A 270 -8.34 -5.51 3.26
N SER A 271 -7.38 -5.85 4.12
CA SER A 271 -7.54 -6.95 5.10
C SER A 271 -8.79 -6.79 5.97
N VAL A 272 -9.09 -5.55 6.40
CA VAL A 272 -10.30 -5.25 7.18
C VAL A 272 -11.58 -5.36 6.35
N GLU A 273 -11.55 -5.02 5.07
CA GLU A 273 -12.71 -5.18 4.17
C GLU A 273 -12.97 -6.64 3.85
N VAL A 274 -11.92 -7.46 3.72
CA VAL A 274 -12.06 -8.93 3.62
C VAL A 274 -12.66 -9.52 4.88
N GLU A 275 -12.26 -9.04 6.06
CA GLU A 275 -12.89 -9.45 7.33
C GLU A 275 -14.37 -9.05 7.41
N GLN A 276 -14.72 -7.85 6.93
CA GLN A 276 -16.12 -7.42 6.85
C GLN A 276 -16.93 -8.31 5.91
N LEU A 277 -16.38 -8.61 4.72
CA LEU A 277 -16.97 -9.52 3.74
C LEU A 277 -17.21 -10.93 4.32
N LEU A 278 -16.24 -11.48 5.06
CA LEU A 278 -16.38 -12.77 5.76
C LEU A 278 -17.43 -12.71 6.88
N SER A 279 -17.49 -11.59 7.60
CA SER A 279 -18.48 -11.37 8.66
C SER A 279 -19.91 -11.29 8.10
N GLU A 280 -20.10 -10.65 6.94
CA GLU A 280 -21.37 -10.59 6.22
C GLU A 280 -21.79 -11.96 5.68
N ALA A 281 -20.83 -12.77 5.23
CA ALA A 281 -21.07 -14.15 4.82
C ALA A 281 -21.39 -15.09 6.01
N GLN A 282 -21.20 -14.62 7.26
CA GLN A 282 -21.42 -15.37 8.50
C GLN A 282 -20.64 -16.69 8.58
N GLN A 283 -19.51 -16.77 7.87
CA GLN A 283 -18.67 -17.96 7.77
C GLN A 283 -17.20 -17.58 8.01
N PRO A 284 -16.50 -18.21 8.97
CA PRO A 284 -15.08 -17.95 9.17
C PRO A 284 -14.25 -18.42 7.98
N LEU A 285 -13.10 -17.76 7.76
CA LEU A 285 -12.21 -18.07 6.64
C LEU A 285 -11.85 -19.56 6.57
N SER A 286 -11.64 -20.21 7.72
CA SER A 286 -11.27 -21.62 7.86
C SER A 286 -12.32 -22.63 7.37
N GLN A 287 -13.54 -22.19 7.05
CA GLN A 287 -14.60 -23.06 6.53
C GLN A 287 -14.71 -23.06 5.00
N TYR A 288 -13.99 -22.19 4.29
CA TYR A 288 -13.95 -22.23 2.83
C TYR A 288 -13.02 -23.33 2.33
N ASP A 289 -13.14 -23.75 1.07
CA ASP A 289 -12.28 -24.81 0.53
C ASP A 289 -10.80 -24.40 0.47
N LEU A 290 -9.90 -25.36 0.71
CA LEU A 290 -8.45 -25.17 0.55
C LEU A 290 -8.09 -25.30 -0.93
N LEU A 291 -8.01 -24.17 -1.64
CA LEU A 291 -7.63 -24.12 -3.06
C LEU A 291 -6.30 -23.43 -3.25
N ASP A 292 -5.35 -24.07 -3.92
CA ASP A 292 -4.06 -23.47 -4.22
C ASP A 292 -4.17 -22.23 -5.10
N LEU A 293 -3.43 -21.17 -4.78
CA LEU A 293 -3.39 -19.95 -5.60
C LEU A 293 -3.02 -20.26 -7.05
N ASP A 294 -3.68 -19.60 -7.98
CA ASP A 294 -3.41 -19.73 -9.40
C ASP A 294 -1.98 -19.24 -9.73
N TRP A 295 -1.35 -19.90 -10.70
CA TRP A 295 0.02 -19.60 -11.11
C TRP A 295 0.13 -19.56 -12.64
N PRO A 296 -0.37 -18.49 -13.29
CA PRO A 296 -0.44 -18.44 -14.75
C PRO A 296 0.91 -18.10 -15.41
N TRP A 297 1.95 -17.80 -14.63
CA TRP A 297 3.23 -17.25 -15.11
C TRP A 297 4.17 -18.30 -15.72
N SER A 298 4.06 -19.57 -15.29
CA SER A 298 4.85 -20.68 -15.82
C SER A 298 4.18 -22.02 -15.53
N ASN A 299 4.68 -23.10 -16.14
CA ASN A 299 4.21 -24.47 -15.87
C ASN A 299 4.74 -25.03 -14.55
N VAL A 300 5.75 -24.38 -13.94
CA VAL A 300 6.35 -24.81 -12.67
C VAL A 300 5.79 -23.95 -11.57
N ARG A 301 4.83 -24.50 -10.81
CA ARG A 301 4.26 -23.84 -9.63
C ARG A 301 5.30 -23.83 -8.49
N PRO A 302 5.45 -22.71 -7.75
CA PRO A 302 6.30 -22.65 -6.57
C PRO A 302 5.78 -23.60 -5.47
N GLU A 303 6.70 -24.08 -4.62
CA GLU A 303 6.38 -24.97 -3.49
C GLU A 303 5.46 -24.29 -2.46
N PHE A 304 5.66 -22.99 -2.23
CA PHE A 304 4.87 -22.18 -1.30
C PHE A 304 4.13 -21.07 -2.06
N MET A 305 3.00 -20.61 -1.51
CA MET A 305 2.20 -19.53 -2.09
C MET A 305 2.57 -18.17 -1.50
N VAL A 306 3.08 -18.15 -0.27
CA VAL A 306 3.37 -16.94 0.50
C VAL A 306 4.86 -16.87 0.84
N TRP A 307 5.48 -15.76 0.46
CA TRP A 307 6.92 -15.58 0.56
C TRP A 307 7.29 -14.29 1.29
N ALA A 308 8.41 -14.33 1.99
CA ALA A 308 9.14 -13.14 2.44
C ALA A 308 10.36 -12.93 1.54
N HIS A 309 10.82 -11.69 1.37
CA HIS A 309 11.98 -11.41 0.52
C HIS A 309 13.24 -11.20 1.36
N GLU A 310 13.12 -10.37 2.40
CA GLU A 310 14.18 -10.09 3.38
C GLU A 310 13.53 -10.00 4.76
N LYS A 311 14.18 -9.39 5.76
CA LYS A 311 13.63 -9.34 7.12
C LYS A 311 12.59 -8.25 7.34
N THR A 312 12.63 -7.18 6.54
CA THR A 312 11.71 -6.06 6.74
C THR A 312 10.32 -6.43 6.28
N LEU A 313 9.32 -5.96 7.02
CA LEU A 313 7.94 -6.40 6.89
C LEU A 313 7.19 -5.71 5.73
N SER A 314 7.89 -4.80 5.02
CA SER A 314 7.34 -3.95 3.97
C SER A 314 7.81 -4.32 2.56
N GLY A 315 8.67 -5.34 2.42
CA GLY A 315 9.13 -5.82 1.11
C GLY A 315 10.64 -6.05 1.01
N GLY A 316 11.46 -5.52 1.92
CA GLY A 316 12.89 -5.85 1.96
C GLY A 316 13.81 -4.98 1.11
N TYR A 317 13.33 -3.85 0.59
CA TYR A 317 14.08 -3.03 -0.38
C TYR A 317 15.45 -2.61 0.13
N ALA A 318 15.54 -2.03 1.33
CA ALA A 318 16.82 -1.56 1.86
C ALA A 318 17.83 -2.71 2.01
N GLU A 319 17.39 -3.86 2.50
CA GLU A 319 18.27 -5.02 2.72
C GLU A 319 18.71 -5.65 1.40
N HIS A 320 17.77 -5.88 0.49
CA HIS A 320 18.01 -6.50 -0.82
C HIS A 320 18.99 -5.67 -1.66
N ILE A 321 18.72 -4.36 -1.77
CA ILE A 321 19.54 -3.44 -2.57
C ILE A 321 20.93 -3.28 -1.94
N PHE A 322 21.02 -3.21 -0.61
CA PHE A 322 22.31 -3.10 0.09
C PHE A 322 23.20 -4.33 -0.15
N LYS A 323 22.65 -5.56 -0.04
CA LYS A 323 23.38 -6.80 -0.34
C LYS A 323 23.91 -6.81 -1.77
N TYR A 324 23.06 -6.45 -2.74
CA TYR A 324 23.45 -6.42 -4.14
C TYR A 324 24.52 -5.37 -4.42
N ALA A 325 24.34 -4.13 -3.95
CA ALA A 325 25.30 -3.06 -4.15
C ALA A 325 26.65 -3.36 -3.49
N ALA A 326 26.67 -3.91 -2.28
CA ALA A 326 27.89 -4.34 -1.61
C ALA A 326 28.67 -5.34 -2.46
N LYS A 327 27.99 -6.36 -2.99
CA LYS A 327 28.61 -7.39 -3.82
C LYS A 327 29.04 -6.88 -5.19
N HIS A 328 28.19 -6.16 -5.91
CA HIS A 328 28.40 -5.83 -7.33
C HIS A 328 29.14 -4.51 -7.57
N ILE A 329 29.11 -3.58 -6.62
CA ILE A 329 29.85 -2.31 -6.73
C ILE A 329 31.18 -2.40 -5.96
N PHE A 330 31.17 -3.03 -4.77
CA PHE A 330 32.33 -3.04 -3.87
C PHE A 330 33.02 -4.39 -3.73
N ASN A 331 32.52 -5.44 -4.38
CA ASN A 331 33.05 -6.81 -4.29
C ASN A 331 33.06 -7.37 -2.84
N GLU A 332 32.09 -6.92 -2.02
CA GLU A 332 31.90 -7.35 -0.64
C GLU A 332 30.70 -8.32 -0.56
N ASP A 333 30.98 -9.62 -0.42
CA ASP A 333 29.93 -10.64 -0.30
C ASP A 333 29.46 -10.77 1.16
N LEU A 334 28.31 -10.16 1.46
CA LEU A 334 27.72 -10.12 2.79
C LEU A 334 27.00 -11.44 3.11
N LYS A 335 27.78 -12.46 3.47
CA LYS A 335 27.26 -13.81 3.82
C LYS A 335 26.59 -13.88 5.19
N THR A 336 26.88 -12.93 6.07
CA THR A 336 26.32 -12.86 7.41
C THR A 336 25.04 -12.06 7.42
N GLU A 337 24.22 -12.33 8.42
CA GLU A 337 22.99 -11.60 8.68
C GLU A 337 23.26 -10.10 8.86
N LEU A 338 22.47 -9.25 8.18
CA LEU A 338 22.68 -7.80 8.21
C LEU A 338 22.11 -7.20 9.51
N GLU A 339 22.97 -6.53 10.26
CA GLU A 339 22.57 -5.82 11.48
C GLU A 339 22.26 -4.36 11.20
N PHE A 340 20.98 -4.01 11.26
CA PHE A 340 20.54 -2.63 11.21
C PHE A 340 20.63 -1.99 12.59
N LYS A 341 21.42 -0.93 12.71
CA LYS A 341 21.54 -0.14 13.95
C LYS A 341 20.29 0.70 14.16
N GLN A 342 19.65 0.53 15.31
CA GLN A 342 18.57 1.41 15.74
C GLN A 342 19.09 2.82 16.02
N LEU A 343 18.39 3.84 15.51
CA LEU A 343 18.69 5.24 15.75
C LEU A 343 17.79 5.81 16.85
N LYS A 344 17.03 6.85 16.54
CA LYS A 344 16.15 7.55 17.49
C LYS A 344 15.07 6.65 18.07
N ASN A 345 14.57 5.69 17.30
CA ASN A 345 13.49 4.77 17.66
C ASN A 345 13.57 3.51 16.78
N ARG A 346 12.78 2.48 17.10
CA ARG A 346 12.74 1.19 16.37
C ARG A 346 12.38 1.32 14.88
N ASP A 347 11.67 2.38 14.55
CA ASP A 347 11.13 2.66 13.22
C ASP A 347 12.09 3.51 12.36
N PHE A 348 13.26 3.87 12.91
CA PHE A 348 14.35 4.47 12.16
C PHE A 348 15.65 3.72 12.43
N ARG A 349 16.10 2.96 11.43
CA ARG A 349 17.30 2.13 11.52
C ARG A 349 18.22 2.41 10.33
N GLU A 350 19.52 2.21 10.50
CA GLU A 350 20.51 2.38 9.44
C GLU A 350 21.49 1.22 9.36
N ILE A 351 22.10 1.07 8.20
CA ILE A 351 23.20 0.14 7.95
C ILE A 351 24.27 0.83 7.12
N ILE A 352 25.53 0.49 7.36
CA ILE A 352 26.69 1.14 6.76
C ILE A 352 27.68 0.08 6.29
N LEU A 353 28.12 0.18 5.03
CA LEU A 353 29.28 -0.55 4.52
C LEU A 353 30.48 0.39 4.57
N LYS A 354 31.58 -0.08 5.15
CA LYS A 354 32.85 0.63 5.14
C LYS A 354 33.90 -0.16 4.36
N GLN A 355 34.60 0.50 3.46
CA GLN A 355 35.76 -0.04 2.77
C GLN A 355 36.93 0.93 2.96
N ASN A 356 38.10 0.42 3.36
CA ASN A 356 39.30 1.24 3.63
C ASN A 356 39.03 2.41 4.61
N GLY A 357 38.18 2.19 5.62
CA GLY A 357 37.79 3.19 6.61
C GLY A 357 36.79 4.25 6.13
N LYS A 358 36.46 4.30 4.84
CA LYS A 358 35.47 5.22 4.26
C LYS A 358 34.09 4.56 4.21
N THR A 359 33.05 5.35 4.44
CA THR A 359 31.66 4.90 4.25
C THR A 359 31.38 4.89 2.76
N VAL A 360 31.16 3.71 2.19
CA VAL A 360 30.89 3.52 0.77
C VAL A 360 29.42 3.24 0.48
N LEU A 361 28.69 2.64 1.42
CA LEU A 361 27.24 2.57 1.38
C LEU A 361 26.67 2.94 2.74
N LYS A 362 25.54 3.64 2.72
CA LYS A 362 24.81 4.03 3.92
C LYS A 362 23.33 4.08 3.59
N PHE A 363 22.59 3.16 4.18
CA PHE A 363 21.18 2.92 3.90
C PHE A 363 20.37 3.15 5.17
N ALA A 364 19.10 3.49 5.02
CA ALA A 364 18.17 3.59 6.12
C ALA A 364 16.81 2.97 5.83
N ILE A 365 16.11 2.61 6.90
CA ILE A 365 14.68 2.31 6.90
C ILE A 365 14.02 3.36 7.79
N ALA A 366 13.09 4.12 7.23
CA ALA A 366 12.36 5.20 7.91
C ALA A 366 10.85 4.94 7.82
N ASN A 367 10.30 4.36 8.89
CA ASN A 367 8.88 4.09 9.04
C ASN A 367 8.21 5.19 9.89
N GLY A 368 6.99 5.60 9.54
CA GLY A 368 6.20 6.57 10.29
C GLY A 368 6.48 8.02 9.91
N PHE A 369 5.42 8.84 9.76
CA PHE A 369 5.52 10.24 9.32
C PHE A 369 6.47 11.11 10.15
N ARG A 370 6.57 10.87 11.46
CA ARG A 370 7.55 11.56 12.31
C ARG A 370 8.99 11.35 11.84
N ASN A 371 9.36 10.13 11.48
CA ASN A 371 10.70 9.83 10.96
C ASN A 371 10.88 10.39 9.53
N ILE A 372 9.83 10.30 8.70
CA ILE A 372 9.80 10.87 7.34
C ILE A 372 10.02 12.39 7.38
N GLN A 373 9.28 13.13 8.20
CA GLN A 373 9.43 14.58 8.33
C GLN A 373 10.85 14.96 8.78
N ASN A 374 11.42 14.22 9.73
CA ASN A 374 12.80 14.42 10.16
C ASN A 374 13.81 14.18 9.03
N LEU A 375 13.61 13.12 8.23
CA LEU A 375 14.44 12.80 7.07
C LEU A 375 14.37 13.93 6.03
N VAL A 376 13.16 14.37 5.67
CA VAL A 376 12.96 15.43 4.67
C VAL A 376 13.51 16.77 5.13
N GLN A 377 13.34 17.14 6.40
CA GLN A 377 13.94 18.36 6.94
C GLN A 377 15.47 18.34 6.88
N LYS A 378 16.11 17.18 7.08
CA LYS A 378 17.56 17.02 6.92
C LYS A 378 17.98 17.18 5.47
N LEU A 379 17.28 16.51 4.54
CA LEU A 379 17.50 16.65 3.09
C LEU A 379 17.45 18.11 2.64
N LYS A 380 16.46 18.88 3.11
CA LYS A 380 16.32 20.32 2.80
C LYS A 380 17.48 21.17 3.31
N ARG A 381 18.00 20.87 4.50
CA ARG A 381 19.06 21.67 5.14
C ARG A 381 20.43 21.38 4.57
N GLU A 382 20.74 20.10 4.36
CA GLU A 382 22.10 19.65 4.03
C GLU A 382 22.34 19.57 2.52
N LYS A 383 21.28 19.59 1.67
CA LYS A 383 21.30 19.36 0.20
C LYS A 383 21.97 18.03 -0.26
N VAL A 384 22.69 17.36 0.62
CA VAL A 384 23.25 16.02 0.52
C VAL A 384 22.71 15.27 1.73
N SER A 385 21.93 14.21 1.51
CA SER A 385 21.58 13.33 2.62
C SER A 385 22.77 12.44 2.94
N ASN A 386 22.94 12.14 4.22
CA ASN A 386 23.92 11.16 4.68
C ASN A 386 23.61 9.72 4.25
N TYR A 387 22.56 9.47 3.44
CA TYR A 387 22.13 8.15 2.98
C TYR A 387 22.14 8.09 1.45
N HIS A 388 22.57 6.95 0.93
CA HIS A 388 22.53 6.63 -0.49
C HIS A 388 21.14 6.10 -0.88
N PHE A 389 20.49 5.35 0.01
CA PHE A 389 19.13 4.87 -0.16
C PHE A 389 18.36 4.89 1.16
N VAL A 390 17.07 5.17 1.08
CA VAL A 390 16.15 5.07 2.21
C VAL A 390 14.88 4.34 1.80
N GLU A 391 14.58 3.24 2.49
CA GLU A 391 13.25 2.61 2.44
C GLU A 391 12.30 3.41 3.32
N VAL A 392 11.26 3.99 2.73
CA VAL A 392 10.35 4.93 3.37
C VAL A 392 8.93 4.35 3.38
N MET A 393 8.36 4.22 4.57
CA MET A 393 6.98 3.72 4.77
C MET A 393 6.21 4.66 5.68
N ALA A 394 5.02 5.09 5.26
CA ALA A 394 4.18 6.03 6.00
C ALA A 394 3.74 5.48 7.38
N CYS A 395 3.49 4.17 7.47
CA CYS A 395 3.03 3.52 8.70
C CYS A 395 4.19 3.16 9.62
N PRO A 396 4.07 3.39 10.95
CA PRO A 396 4.99 2.82 11.93
C PRO A 396 5.04 1.31 11.79
N SER A 397 6.24 0.72 11.87
CA SER A 397 6.53 -0.70 11.69
C SER A 397 6.23 -1.24 10.28
N GLY A 398 6.00 -0.35 9.30
CA GLY A 398 5.87 -0.70 7.90
C GLY A 398 4.53 -1.32 7.52
N CYS A 399 4.48 -1.98 6.36
CA CYS A 399 3.23 -2.46 5.76
C CYS A 399 2.49 -3.51 6.60
N ILE A 400 3.17 -4.24 7.49
CA ILE A 400 2.50 -5.21 8.38
C ILE A 400 1.53 -4.54 9.37
N ASN A 401 1.81 -3.29 9.72
CA ASN A 401 0.98 -2.44 10.57
C ASN A 401 0.34 -1.34 9.70
N GLY A 402 0.08 -1.66 8.44
CA GLY A 402 -0.57 -0.78 7.48
C GLY A 402 -1.93 -0.30 7.98
N GLY A 403 -2.34 0.89 7.52
CA GLY A 403 -3.55 1.56 7.99
C GLY A 403 -4.84 0.74 7.81
N ALA A 404 -4.85 -0.26 6.93
CA ALA A 404 -6.01 -1.11 6.65
C ALA A 404 -5.80 -2.59 7.00
N GLN A 405 -4.80 -2.86 7.85
CA GLN A 405 -4.61 -4.17 8.47
C GLN A 405 -5.60 -4.39 9.61
N ILE A 406 -5.76 -5.66 10.00
CA ILE A 406 -6.63 -6.00 11.13
C ILE A 406 -6.23 -5.22 12.38
N ARG A 407 -7.23 -4.86 13.19
CA ARG A 407 -7.00 -4.14 14.45
C ARG A 407 -6.80 -5.09 15.63
N PRO A 408 -6.12 -4.68 16.71
CA PRO A 408 -6.06 -5.50 17.91
C PRO A 408 -7.46 -5.83 18.43
N THR A 409 -7.63 -7.06 18.91
CA THR A 409 -8.87 -7.45 19.60
C THR A 409 -8.93 -6.80 21.00
N THR A 410 -10.10 -6.84 21.64
CA THR A 410 -10.28 -6.26 22.98
C THR A 410 -9.22 -6.79 23.96
N GLY A 411 -8.46 -5.88 24.58
CA GLY A 411 -7.39 -6.22 25.52
C GLY A 411 -6.02 -6.46 24.90
N GLN A 412 -5.91 -6.61 23.58
CA GLN A 412 -4.65 -6.77 22.88
C GLN A 412 -4.02 -5.41 22.55
N HIS A 413 -2.73 -5.26 22.81
CA HIS A 413 -2.00 -4.05 22.45
C HIS A 413 -1.50 -4.10 21.00
N VAL A 414 -1.50 -2.97 20.28
CA VAL A 414 -1.04 -2.90 18.87
C VAL A 414 0.38 -3.47 18.68
N ARG A 415 1.30 -3.17 19.61
CA ARG A 415 2.67 -3.70 19.56
C ARG A 415 2.74 -5.22 19.69
N GLU A 416 1.82 -5.82 20.45
CA GLU A 416 1.77 -7.27 20.61
C GLU A 416 1.32 -7.93 19.31
N LEU A 417 0.26 -7.40 18.69
CA LEU A 417 -0.21 -7.83 17.36
C LEU A 417 0.90 -7.70 16.33
N THR A 418 1.56 -6.54 16.23
CA THR A 418 2.68 -6.34 15.28
C THR A 418 3.77 -7.38 15.47
N ARG A 419 4.17 -7.67 16.72
CA ARG A 419 5.18 -8.70 17.03
C ARG A 419 4.74 -10.10 16.60
N LYS A 420 3.45 -10.43 16.73
CA LYS A 420 2.92 -11.72 16.27
C LYS A 420 2.92 -11.83 14.75
N LEU A 421 2.59 -10.77 14.04
CA LEU A 421 2.68 -10.74 12.59
C LEU A 421 4.14 -10.78 12.09
N GLU A 422 5.07 -10.15 12.84
CA GLU A 422 6.51 -10.27 12.62
C GLU A 422 6.98 -11.72 12.73
N GLU A 423 6.59 -12.45 13.79
CA GLU A 423 6.92 -13.87 13.97
C GLU A 423 6.44 -14.71 12.78
N LEU A 424 5.19 -14.51 12.32
CA LEU A 424 4.66 -15.20 11.15
C LEU A 424 5.47 -14.88 9.89
N TYR A 425 5.80 -13.61 9.66
CA TYR A 425 6.62 -13.19 8.52
C TYR A 425 8.02 -13.79 8.55
N GLN A 426 8.64 -13.91 9.74
CA GLN A 426 9.99 -14.48 9.86
C GLN A 426 10.04 -15.98 9.55
N ASN A 427 8.93 -16.70 9.74
CA ASN A 427 8.81 -18.13 9.46
C ASN A 427 8.47 -18.44 8.00
N LEU A 428 8.28 -17.43 7.15
CA LEU A 428 8.03 -17.64 5.72
C LEU A 428 9.30 -18.08 4.98
N PRO A 429 9.16 -18.87 3.90
CA PRO A 429 10.26 -19.13 2.98
C PRO A 429 10.75 -17.82 2.36
N ARG A 430 12.06 -17.75 2.08
CA ARG A 430 12.71 -16.58 1.50
C ARG A 430 12.71 -16.66 -0.02
N SER A 431 12.21 -15.62 -0.66
CA SER A 431 12.23 -15.45 -2.11
C SER A 431 13.61 -15.04 -2.56
N GLU A 432 14.10 -15.66 -3.63
CA GLU A 432 15.21 -15.14 -4.43
C GLU A 432 14.63 -14.41 -5.66
N PRO A 433 14.67 -13.06 -5.71
CA PRO A 433 14.04 -12.31 -6.81
C PRO A 433 14.61 -12.62 -8.20
N GLU A 434 15.91 -12.87 -8.27
CA GLU A 434 16.56 -13.26 -9.51
C GLU A 434 16.45 -14.78 -9.70
N ASN A 435 15.44 -15.21 -10.46
CA ASN A 435 15.13 -16.62 -10.69
C ASN A 435 14.79 -16.88 -12.17
N SER A 436 14.53 -18.14 -12.52
CA SER A 436 14.21 -18.51 -13.90
C SER A 436 12.91 -17.87 -14.40
N LEU A 437 11.93 -17.66 -13.52
CA LEU A 437 10.67 -17.03 -13.89
C LEU A 437 10.83 -15.55 -14.19
N THR A 438 11.51 -14.79 -13.33
CA THR A 438 11.73 -13.35 -13.60
C THR A 438 12.55 -13.15 -14.87
N LYS A 439 13.57 -13.97 -15.11
CA LYS A 439 14.34 -13.96 -16.37
C LYS A 439 13.46 -14.23 -17.61
N HIS A 440 12.55 -15.20 -17.53
CA HIS A 440 11.61 -15.48 -18.61
C HIS A 440 10.64 -14.31 -18.84
N ILE A 441 10.10 -13.72 -17.77
CA ILE A 441 9.22 -12.55 -17.89
C ILE A 441 9.94 -11.38 -18.57
N TYR A 442 11.18 -11.09 -18.16
CA TYR A 442 11.96 -10.03 -18.80
C TYR A 442 12.18 -10.30 -20.28
N ASN A 443 12.69 -11.47 -20.65
CA ASN A 443 13.07 -11.76 -22.04
C ASN A 443 11.86 -11.87 -22.98
N ASP A 444 10.81 -12.57 -22.55
CA ASP A 444 9.72 -12.95 -23.45
C ASP A 444 8.61 -11.89 -23.50
N PHE A 445 8.42 -11.12 -22.42
CA PHE A 445 7.32 -10.15 -22.33
C PHE A 445 7.79 -8.71 -22.20
N LEU A 446 8.98 -8.45 -21.67
CA LEU A 446 9.50 -7.09 -21.47
C LEU A 446 10.65 -6.75 -22.41
N ASP A 447 10.94 -7.56 -23.42
CA ASP A 447 12.01 -7.35 -24.42
C ASP A 447 13.42 -7.23 -23.79
N GLY A 448 13.62 -7.87 -22.63
CA GLY A 448 14.88 -7.90 -21.88
C GLY A 448 14.85 -7.09 -20.59
N PHE A 449 15.88 -7.30 -19.76
CA PHE A 449 16.12 -6.51 -18.55
C PHE A 449 16.74 -5.16 -18.94
N GLN A 450 16.26 -4.06 -18.35
CA GLN A 450 16.65 -2.67 -18.71
C GLN A 450 16.34 -2.27 -20.17
N SER A 451 15.34 -2.88 -20.79
CA SER A 451 14.82 -2.43 -22.08
C SER A 451 13.94 -1.18 -21.93
N ASP A 452 13.75 -0.42 -23.01
CA ASP A 452 12.80 0.70 -23.03
C ASP A 452 11.39 0.26 -22.62
N LYS A 453 10.96 -0.92 -23.07
CA LYS A 453 9.65 -1.50 -22.73
C LYS A 453 9.55 -1.80 -21.23
N SER A 454 10.58 -2.40 -20.63
CA SER A 454 10.62 -2.67 -19.20
C SER A 454 10.53 -1.38 -18.39
N TYR A 455 11.22 -0.32 -18.82
CA TYR A 455 11.16 0.98 -18.19
C TYR A 455 9.76 1.61 -18.31
N ASP A 456 9.18 1.65 -19.51
CA ASP A 456 7.87 2.25 -19.77
C ASP A 456 6.73 1.59 -18.95
N VAL A 457 6.79 0.29 -18.72
CA VAL A 457 5.72 -0.45 -18.01
C VAL A 457 6.01 -0.68 -16.52
N LEU A 458 7.27 -0.72 -16.09
CA LEU A 458 7.63 -0.98 -14.68
C LEU A 458 8.05 0.27 -13.90
N HIS A 459 8.23 1.41 -14.58
CA HIS A 459 8.50 2.70 -13.95
C HIS A 459 7.32 3.66 -14.14
N THR A 460 7.31 4.72 -13.34
CA THR A 460 6.34 5.80 -13.39
C THR A 460 6.99 7.13 -13.02
N ARG A 461 6.26 8.21 -13.28
CA ARG A 461 6.66 9.56 -12.90
C ARG A 461 5.70 10.07 -11.85
N TYR A 462 6.24 10.81 -10.89
CA TYR A 462 5.47 11.48 -9.85
C TYR A 462 5.37 12.95 -10.18
N HIS A 463 4.24 13.56 -9.81
CA HIS A 463 3.91 14.92 -10.22
C HIS A 463 3.60 15.78 -9.00
N ASP A 464 4.03 17.04 -9.05
CA ASP A 464 3.68 18.01 -8.02
C ASP A 464 2.17 18.26 -8.05
N VAL A 465 1.51 18.09 -6.91
CA VAL A 465 0.08 18.38 -6.79
C VAL A 465 -0.05 19.83 -6.32
N VAL A 466 -0.06 20.74 -7.28
CA VAL A 466 -0.34 22.15 -6.99
C VAL A 466 -1.81 22.26 -6.60
N SER A 467 -2.09 22.40 -5.31
CA SER A 467 -3.44 22.73 -4.87
C SER A 467 -3.84 24.07 -5.50
N GLU A 468 -4.93 24.09 -6.27
CA GLU A 468 -5.51 25.35 -6.81
C GLU A 468 -5.87 26.34 -5.68
N LEU A 469 -5.99 25.87 -4.44
CA LEU A 469 -6.16 26.68 -3.23
C LEU A 469 -4.98 27.64 -2.93
N SER A 470 -3.82 27.47 -3.55
CA SER A 470 -2.72 28.45 -3.44
C SER A 470 -3.00 29.77 -4.17
N ILE A 471 -3.99 29.82 -5.07
CA ILE A 471 -4.33 31.03 -5.82
C ILE A 471 -5.36 31.92 -5.09
N SER A 472 -6.06 31.43 -4.06
CA SER A 472 -7.25 32.15 -3.55
C SER A 472 -7.09 32.94 -2.25
N LEU A 473 -5.92 33.00 -1.61
CA LEU A 473 -5.78 33.72 -0.32
C LEU A 473 -4.57 34.66 -0.19
N ASN A 474 -4.09 35.23 -1.29
CA ASN A 474 -3.40 36.54 -1.25
C ASN A 474 -4.40 37.70 -1.16
N ILE A 475 -5.43 37.56 -0.32
CA ILE A 475 -6.25 38.71 0.09
C ILE A 475 -5.57 39.27 1.34
N ASN A 476 -4.77 40.31 1.13
CA ASN A 476 -4.27 41.17 2.20
C ASN A 476 -5.46 41.65 3.04
N TRP A 477 -5.48 41.30 4.33
CA TRP A 477 -6.29 42.00 5.32
C TRP A 477 -5.50 43.16 5.91
#